data_AF-A0A7Y4YP30-F1
#
_entry.id   AF-A0A7Y4YP30-F1
#
_cell.length_a   1.000
_cell.length_b   1.000
_cell.length_c   1.000
_cell.angle_alpha   90.00
_cell.angle_beta   90.00
_cell.angle_gamma   90.00
#
_symmetry.space_group_name_H-M   'P 1'
#
loop_
_entity.id
_entity.type
_entity.pdbx_description
1 polymer ?
#
loop_
_entity_poly.entity_id
_entity_poly.type
_entity_poly.pdbx_seq_one_letter_code
_entity_poly.pdbx_strand_id
1 'polypeptide(L)'
;MRKILTSLLLLLPLQANADGLPDLGDISQSVVSPRMERQIGEQSMLRIQASDTYLDDPELHDYINQLGNRLVANSSEPSQPFEFFILNDNTINAFALPGGFIGVNTGLIQLSQNESELASVLGHEISHVTQHHLARMISGQQYDSIAAMAAIAVAIIAARNNPQAATAAIVGAQGGMMQRQLDFTREHEK
;
A
#
# COMPACT_ATOMS: atom_id res chain seq x y z
N MET A 1 48.01 22.78 40.00
CA MET A 1 47.12 21.76 40.61
C MET A 1 45.67 22.12 40.33
N ARG A 2 44.95 21.33 39.52
CA ARG A 2 43.49 21.18 39.55
C ARG A 2 43.12 20.02 38.62
N LYS A 3 42.71 18.89 39.20
CA LYS A 3 42.28 17.69 38.48
C LYS A 3 40.80 17.85 38.15
N ILE A 4 40.41 17.79 36.88
CA ILE A 4 39.01 17.72 36.47
C ILE A 4 38.71 16.26 36.19
N LEU A 5 37.86 15.67 37.03
CA LEU A 5 37.39 14.29 36.95
C LEU A 5 36.09 14.30 36.12
N THR A 6 36.15 13.90 34.86
CA THR A 6 34.95 13.70 34.03
C THR A 6 34.46 12.27 34.18
N SER A 7 33.30 12.12 34.79
CA SER A 7 32.59 10.86 35.00
C SER A 7 31.95 10.38 33.70
N LEU A 8 32.28 9.15 33.28
CA LEU A 8 31.70 8.48 32.12
C LEU A 8 30.41 7.77 32.54
N LEU A 9 29.25 8.22 32.03
CA LEU A 9 27.96 7.59 32.29
C LEU A 9 27.76 6.43 31.29
N LEU A 10 27.76 5.18 31.76
CA LEU A 10 27.38 4.02 30.94
C LEU A 10 25.85 4.01 30.74
N LEU A 11 25.40 4.11 29.48
CA LEU A 11 24.02 3.79 29.11
C LEU A 11 23.90 2.28 28.90
N LEU A 12 23.16 1.60 29.78
CA LEU A 12 22.65 0.25 29.54
C LEU A 12 21.36 0.35 28.71
N PRO A 13 21.21 -0.44 27.62
CA PRO A 13 19.96 -0.47 26.88
C PRO A 13 18.90 -1.21 27.71
N LEU A 14 17.80 -0.54 28.04
CA LEU A 14 16.59 -1.21 28.51
C LEU A 14 16.05 -2.08 27.37
N GLN A 15 16.13 -3.40 27.51
CA GLN A 15 15.39 -4.29 26.62
C GLN A 15 13.91 -4.27 27.06
N ALA A 16 13.10 -3.50 26.34
CA ALA A 16 11.66 -3.55 26.47
C ALA A 16 11.16 -4.82 25.75
N ASN A 17 10.70 -5.80 26.52
CA ASN A 17 9.98 -6.96 25.97
C ASN A 17 8.56 -6.51 25.60
N ALA A 18 8.22 -6.59 24.32
CA ALA A 18 6.94 -6.16 23.75
C ALA A 18 5.88 -7.28 23.77
N ASP A 19 5.81 -8.07 24.84
CA ASP A 19 4.76 -9.08 25.01
C ASP A 19 3.54 -8.44 25.68
N GLY A 20 2.47 -8.22 24.91
CA GLY A 20 1.16 -7.83 25.43
C GLY A 20 0.71 -6.39 25.18
N LEU A 21 1.19 -5.73 24.12
CA LEU A 21 0.56 -4.49 23.67
C LEU A 21 -0.89 -4.77 23.21
N PRO A 22 -1.88 -3.96 23.62
CA PRO A 22 -3.21 -4.00 23.02
C PRO A 22 -3.09 -3.81 21.50
N ASP A 23 -3.75 -4.65 20.71
CA ASP A 23 -3.89 -4.41 19.27
C ASP A 23 -4.70 -3.13 19.09
N LEU A 24 -4.00 -2.04 18.75
CA LEU A 24 -4.61 -0.73 18.53
C LEU A 24 -5.32 -0.65 17.17
N GLY A 25 -5.31 -1.73 16.39
CA GLY A 25 -5.82 -1.79 15.03
C GLY A 25 -4.94 -1.01 14.05
N ASP A 26 -5.10 -1.29 12.76
CA ASP A 26 -4.49 -0.48 11.71
C ASP A 26 -5.29 0.83 11.57
N ILE A 27 -4.66 1.96 11.95
CA ILE A 27 -5.27 3.29 11.84
C ILE A 27 -5.71 3.63 10.41
N SER A 28 -5.12 3.00 9.39
CA SER A 28 -5.52 3.21 8.00
C SER A 28 -6.93 2.68 7.71
N GLN A 29 -7.33 1.58 8.37
CA GLN A 29 -8.67 1.00 8.23
C GLN A 29 -9.76 1.84 8.93
N SER A 30 -9.37 2.81 9.77
CA SER A 30 -10.32 3.80 10.31
C SER A 30 -10.75 4.85 9.27
N VAL A 31 -9.92 5.08 8.25
CA VAL A 31 -10.19 6.03 7.16
C VAL A 31 -10.93 5.34 6.02
N VAL A 32 -10.50 4.12 5.65
CA VAL A 32 -11.18 3.29 4.64
C VAL A 32 -11.45 1.92 5.25
N SER A 33 -12.71 1.68 5.65
CA SER A 33 -13.09 0.39 6.23
C SER A 33 -13.03 -0.75 5.19
N PRO A 34 -12.76 -2.01 5.58
CA PRO A 34 -12.77 -3.16 4.67
C PRO A 34 -14.07 -3.30 3.87
N ARG A 35 -15.22 -2.94 4.48
CA ARG A 35 -16.52 -2.93 3.79
C ARG A 35 -16.57 -1.89 2.67
N MET A 36 -15.98 -0.72 2.89
CA MET A 36 -15.90 0.33 1.88
C MET A 36 -14.99 -0.09 0.73
N GLU A 37 -13.84 -0.71 1.03
CA GLU A 37 -12.96 -1.27 0.00
C GLU A 37 -13.68 -2.31 -0.86
N ARG A 38 -14.39 -3.25 -0.23
CA ARG A 38 -15.23 -4.24 -0.91
C ARG A 38 -16.24 -3.60 -1.84
N GLN A 39 -16.96 -2.57 -1.37
CA GLN A 39 -17.95 -1.87 -2.20
C GLN A 39 -17.31 -1.15 -3.40
N ILE A 40 -16.12 -0.57 -3.24
CA ILE A 40 -15.37 0.06 -4.33
C ILE A 40 -14.93 -0.98 -5.36
N GLY A 41 -14.43 -2.13 -4.91
CA GLY A 41 -14.07 -3.25 -5.76
C GLY A 41 -15.26 -3.78 -6.56
N GLU A 42 -16.40 -4.00 -5.91
CA GLU A 42 -17.63 -4.46 -6.57
C GLU A 42 -18.09 -3.49 -7.67
N GLN A 43 -18.08 -2.18 -7.40
CA GLN A 43 -18.40 -1.17 -8.42
C GLN A 43 -17.41 -1.16 -9.59
N SER A 44 -16.14 -1.46 -9.33
CA SER A 44 -15.11 -1.57 -10.35
C SER A 44 -15.33 -2.81 -11.21
N MET A 45 -15.67 -3.94 -10.57
CA MET A 45 -15.98 -5.20 -11.25
C MET A 45 -17.18 -5.09 -12.18
N LEU A 46 -18.23 -4.36 -11.80
CA LEU A 46 -19.38 -4.12 -12.68
C LEU A 46 -18.96 -3.46 -14.01
N ARG A 47 -17.96 -2.57 -13.98
CA ARG A 47 -17.45 -1.92 -15.20
C ARG A 47 -16.53 -2.85 -15.99
N ILE A 48 -15.71 -3.62 -15.30
CA ILE A 48 -14.78 -4.58 -15.91
C ILE A 48 -15.55 -5.69 -16.61
N GLN A 49 -16.54 -6.30 -15.95
CA GLN A 49 -17.38 -7.35 -16.54
C GLN A 49 -18.18 -6.86 -17.75
N ALA A 50 -18.50 -5.57 -17.80
CA ALA A 50 -19.17 -4.96 -18.95
C ALA A 50 -18.21 -4.59 -20.11
N SER A 51 -16.90 -4.78 -19.94
CA SER A 51 -15.89 -4.47 -20.95
C SER A 51 -15.62 -5.65 -21.88
N ASP A 52 -15.24 -5.35 -23.12
CA ASP A 52 -14.93 -6.37 -24.14
C ASP A 52 -13.66 -7.19 -23.83
N THR A 53 -12.87 -6.76 -22.85
CA THR A 53 -11.65 -7.47 -22.43
C THR A 53 -11.92 -8.50 -21.35
N TYR A 54 -13.09 -8.51 -20.69
CA TYR A 54 -13.38 -9.54 -19.68
C TYR A 54 -13.48 -10.92 -20.33
N LEU A 55 -12.68 -11.87 -19.82
CA LEU A 55 -12.65 -13.23 -20.34
C LEU A 55 -13.48 -14.16 -19.45
N ASP A 56 -14.65 -14.52 -19.94
CA ASP A 56 -15.56 -15.47 -19.28
C ASP A 56 -15.31 -16.91 -19.76
N ASP A 57 -14.18 -17.48 -19.37
CA ASP A 57 -13.83 -18.87 -19.64
C ASP A 57 -13.85 -19.69 -18.33
N PRO A 58 -14.71 -20.72 -18.19
CA PRO A 58 -14.83 -21.49 -16.96
C PRO A 58 -13.58 -22.27 -16.57
N GLU A 59 -12.81 -22.78 -17.55
CA GLU A 59 -11.62 -23.60 -17.29
C GLU A 59 -10.47 -22.72 -16.75
N LEU A 60 -10.26 -21.57 -17.39
CA LEU A 60 -9.27 -20.60 -16.92
C LEU A 60 -9.67 -19.98 -15.58
N HIS A 61 -10.96 -19.69 -15.37
CA HIS A 61 -11.45 -19.22 -14.08
C HIS A 61 -11.22 -20.25 -12.97
N ASP A 62 -11.52 -21.52 -13.20
CA ASP A 62 -11.31 -22.58 -12.20
C ASP A 62 -9.81 -22.71 -11.89
N TYR A 63 -8.95 -22.73 -12.92
CA TYR A 63 -7.51 -22.76 -12.76
C TYR A 63 -6.98 -21.61 -11.88
N ILE A 64 -7.31 -20.36 -12.24
CA ILE A 64 -6.78 -19.20 -11.54
C ILE A 64 -7.33 -19.10 -10.11
N ASN A 65 -8.58 -19.48 -9.89
CA ASN A 65 -9.16 -19.52 -8.55
C ASN A 65 -8.53 -20.62 -7.69
N GLN A 66 -8.26 -21.81 -8.24
CA GLN A 66 -7.57 -22.86 -7.49
C GLN A 66 -6.15 -22.44 -7.09
N LEU A 67 -5.39 -21.87 -8.03
CA LEU A 67 -4.06 -21.36 -7.75
C LEU A 67 -4.09 -20.23 -6.71
N GLY A 68 -4.95 -19.23 -6.93
CA GLY A 68 -5.12 -18.09 -6.04
C GLY A 68 -5.52 -18.50 -4.62
N ASN A 69 -6.51 -19.39 -4.48
CA ASN A 69 -6.96 -19.88 -3.17
C ASN A 69 -5.86 -20.66 -2.43
N ARG A 70 -5.02 -21.44 -3.14
CA ARG A 70 -3.85 -22.10 -2.54
C ARG A 70 -2.86 -21.08 -1.96
N LEU A 71 -2.67 -19.94 -2.65
CA LEU A 71 -1.78 -18.87 -2.19
C LEU A 71 -2.39 -18.10 -1.02
N VAL A 72 -3.67 -17.71 -1.11
CA VAL A 72 -4.40 -17.00 -0.04
C VAL A 72 -4.43 -17.80 1.26
N ALA A 73 -4.60 -19.12 1.19
CA ALA A 73 -4.58 -19.99 2.36
C ALA A 73 -3.25 -19.95 3.14
N ASN A 74 -2.17 -19.49 2.50
CA ASN A 74 -0.84 -19.31 3.10
C ASN A 74 -0.47 -17.82 3.32
N SER A 75 -1.41 -16.90 3.13
CA SER A 75 -1.21 -15.46 3.37
C SER A 75 -1.41 -15.09 4.85
N SER A 76 -1.16 -13.82 5.20
CA SER A 76 -1.42 -13.28 6.53
C SER A 76 -2.90 -13.17 6.89
N GLU A 77 -3.80 -13.11 5.90
CA GLU A 77 -5.25 -13.00 6.08
C GLU A 77 -6.02 -14.09 5.30
N PRO A 78 -5.88 -15.38 5.67
CA PRO A 78 -6.44 -16.49 4.90
C PRO A 78 -7.98 -16.56 4.91
N SER A 79 -8.65 -15.77 5.76
CA SER A 79 -10.11 -15.68 5.84
C SER A 79 -10.69 -14.51 5.03
N GLN A 80 -9.85 -13.65 4.45
CA GLN A 80 -10.30 -12.57 3.60
C GLN A 80 -10.85 -13.14 2.27
N PRO A 81 -12.03 -12.69 1.79
CA PRO A 81 -12.55 -13.16 0.52
C PRO A 81 -11.72 -12.60 -0.64
N PHE A 82 -11.29 -13.49 -1.55
CA PHE A 82 -10.64 -13.13 -2.80
C PHE A 82 -11.47 -13.60 -4.00
N GLU A 83 -11.40 -12.83 -5.09
CA GLU A 83 -12.04 -13.15 -6.35
C GLU A 83 -11.05 -12.89 -7.49
N PHE A 84 -10.74 -13.93 -8.26
CA PHE A 84 -9.79 -13.86 -9.35
C PHE A 84 -10.54 -13.80 -10.68
N PHE A 85 -10.14 -12.89 -11.55
CA PHE A 85 -10.72 -12.72 -12.89
C PHE A 85 -9.64 -12.52 -13.94
N ILE A 86 -10.00 -12.78 -15.20
CA ILE A 86 -9.06 -12.77 -16.32
C ILE A 86 -9.50 -11.74 -17.36
N LEU A 87 -8.53 -11.00 -17.88
CA LEU A 87 -8.71 -10.09 -19.00
C LEU A 87 -7.99 -10.62 -20.23
N ASN A 88 -8.70 -10.67 -21.35
CA ASN A 88 -8.16 -10.96 -22.67
C ASN A 88 -7.35 -9.77 -23.18
N ASP A 89 -6.13 -9.65 -22.68
CA ASP A 89 -5.16 -8.61 -22.98
C ASP A 89 -3.77 -9.24 -23.06
N ASN A 90 -3.07 -9.01 -24.17
CA ASN A 90 -1.75 -9.59 -24.44
C ASN A 90 -0.61 -8.89 -23.66
N THR A 91 -0.90 -7.84 -22.90
CA THR A 91 0.07 -7.22 -22.00
C THR A 91 0.39 -8.13 -20.82
N ILE A 92 1.64 -8.09 -20.36
CA ILE A 92 2.12 -8.88 -19.22
C ILE A 92 1.78 -8.09 -17.96
N ASN A 93 0.62 -8.36 -17.37
CA ASN A 93 0.15 -7.63 -16.21
C ASN A 93 -0.75 -8.46 -15.29
N ALA A 94 -0.74 -8.12 -14.01
CA ALA A 94 -1.74 -8.47 -13.02
C ALA A 94 -1.94 -7.26 -12.11
N PHE A 95 -3.08 -7.18 -11.43
CA PHE A 95 -3.33 -6.07 -10.51
C PHE A 95 -4.39 -6.45 -9.47
N ALA A 96 -4.24 -5.89 -8.27
CA ALA A 96 -5.24 -5.94 -7.23
C ALA A 96 -6.21 -4.73 -7.28
N LEU A 97 -7.50 -5.01 -7.12
CA LEU A 97 -8.52 -4.03 -6.80
C LEU A 97 -8.91 -4.12 -5.31
N PRO A 98 -9.48 -3.04 -4.75
CA PRO A 98 -9.87 -3.00 -3.34
C PRO A 98 -10.88 -4.10 -3.00
N GLY A 99 -10.78 -4.68 -1.81
CA GLY A 99 -11.73 -5.70 -1.36
C GLY A 99 -11.52 -7.09 -1.95
N GLY A 100 -10.30 -7.39 -2.39
CA GLY A 100 -9.86 -8.76 -2.68
C GLY A 100 -10.06 -9.22 -4.12
N PHE A 101 -10.29 -8.33 -5.07
CA PHE A 101 -10.38 -8.75 -6.48
C PHE A 101 -9.01 -8.66 -7.14
N ILE A 102 -8.59 -9.71 -7.82
CA ILE A 102 -7.30 -9.77 -8.51
C ILE A 102 -7.54 -10.06 -9.99
N GLY A 103 -7.08 -9.15 -10.84
CA GLY A 103 -7.15 -9.25 -12.29
C GLY A 103 -5.85 -9.77 -12.87
N VAL A 104 -5.95 -10.66 -13.86
CA VAL A 104 -4.79 -11.26 -14.55
C VAL A 104 -4.98 -11.12 -16.05
N ASN A 105 -3.99 -10.58 -16.75
CA ASN A 105 -4.04 -10.49 -18.21
C ASN A 105 -3.59 -11.81 -18.85
N THR A 106 -4.23 -12.21 -19.95
CA THR A 106 -3.86 -13.43 -20.70
C THR A 106 -2.41 -13.43 -21.16
N GLY A 107 -1.84 -12.26 -21.46
CA GLY A 107 -0.42 -12.11 -21.79
C GLY A 107 0.53 -12.59 -20.68
N LEU A 108 0.19 -12.37 -19.41
CA LEU A 108 0.97 -12.88 -18.29
C LEU A 108 0.90 -14.41 -18.21
N ILE A 109 -0.30 -14.98 -18.38
CA ILE A 109 -0.50 -16.44 -18.35
C ILE A 109 0.26 -17.12 -19.48
N GLN A 110 0.16 -16.57 -20.70
CA GLN A 110 0.81 -17.13 -21.89
C GLN A 110 2.33 -17.06 -21.86
N LEU A 111 2.89 -16.01 -21.22
CA LEU A 111 4.34 -15.82 -21.18
C LEU A 111 5.01 -16.56 -20.01
N SER A 112 4.27 -16.86 -18.94
CA SER A 112 4.78 -17.60 -17.79
C SER A 112 5.27 -18.99 -18.22
N GLN A 113 6.55 -19.30 -17.93
CA GLN A 113 7.15 -20.57 -18.36
C GLN A 113 6.71 -21.76 -17.48
N ASN A 114 6.21 -21.46 -16.29
CA ASN A 114 5.75 -22.44 -15.31
C ASN A 114 4.74 -21.80 -14.34
N GLU A 115 3.98 -22.64 -13.61
CA GLU A 115 2.99 -22.18 -12.63
C GLU A 115 3.61 -21.34 -11.52
N SER A 116 4.86 -21.61 -11.12
CA SER A 116 5.53 -20.86 -10.05
C SER A 116 5.79 -19.40 -10.42
N GLU A 117 6.06 -19.09 -11.69
CA GLU A 117 6.21 -17.71 -12.16
C GLU A 117 4.89 -16.95 -12.03
N LEU A 118 3.79 -17.53 -12.53
CA LEU A 118 2.45 -16.96 -12.38
C LEU A 118 2.07 -16.81 -10.89
N ALA A 119 2.33 -17.84 -10.09
CA ALA A 119 2.08 -17.83 -8.66
C ALA A 119 2.87 -16.76 -7.91
N SER A 120 4.09 -16.43 -8.36
CA SER A 120 4.89 -15.38 -7.75
C SER A 120 4.27 -14.00 -7.95
N VAL A 121 3.75 -13.71 -9.16
CA VAL A 121 3.03 -12.47 -9.44
C VAL A 121 1.70 -12.43 -8.69
N LEU A 122 0.92 -13.51 -8.68
CA LEU A 122 -0.31 -13.55 -7.88
C LEU A 122 -0.05 -13.39 -6.39
N GLY A 123 1.02 -14.00 -5.87
CA GLY A 123 1.42 -13.84 -4.47
C GLY A 123 1.77 -12.40 -4.14
N HIS A 124 2.45 -11.69 -5.05
CA HIS A 124 2.72 -10.26 -4.94
C HIS A 124 1.42 -9.45 -4.87
N GLU A 125 0.45 -9.69 -5.77
CA GLU A 125 -0.85 -9.00 -5.75
C GLU A 125 -1.67 -9.31 -4.49
N ILE A 126 -1.68 -10.57 -4.03
CA ILE A 126 -2.32 -10.96 -2.75
C ILE A 126 -1.66 -10.22 -1.58
N SER A 127 -0.33 -10.07 -1.60
CA SER A 127 0.38 -9.32 -0.58
C SER A 127 -0.07 -7.86 -0.55
N HIS A 128 -0.37 -7.26 -1.71
CA HIS A 128 -0.83 -5.89 -1.75
C HIS A 128 -2.21 -5.69 -1.09
N VAL A 129 -3.11 -6.65 -1.30
CA VAL A 129 -4.45 -6.65 -0.69
C VAL A 129 -4.37 -6.88 0.81
N THR A 130 -3.67 -7.93 1.23
CA THR A 130 -3.55 -8.29 2.66
C THR A 130 -2.76 -7.24 3.45
N GLN A 131 -1.91 -6.48 2.77
CA GLN A 131 -1.24 -5.31 3.32
C GLN A 131 -2.06 -4.02 3.16
N HIS A 132 -3.35 -4.06 2.83
CA HIS A 132 -4.25 -2.90 2.85
C HIS A 132 -3.64 -1.62 2.24
N HIS A 133 -2.82 -1.74 1.18
CA HIS A 133 -1.99 -0.60 0.73
C HIS A 133 -2.83 0.57 0.28
N LEU A 134 -4.01 0.33 -0.29
CA LEU A 134 -4.93 1.41 -0.65
C LEU A 134 -5.40 2.18 0.58
N ALA A 135 -5.88 1.49 1.63
CA ALA A 135 -6.25 2.14 2.89
C ALA A 135 -5.08 2.93 3.46
N ARG A 136 -3.86 2.35 3.47
CA ARG A 136 -2.65 3.02 3.95
C ARG A 136 -2.31 4.26 3.13
N MET A 137 -2.37 4.18 1.81
CA MET A 137 -2.12 5.30 0.89
C MET A 137 -3.12 6.44 1.13
N ILE A 138 -4.42 6.13 1.20
CA ILE A 138 -5.47 7.13 1.43
C ILE A 138 -5.31 7.76 2.82
N SER A 139 -5.01 6.96 3.84
CA SER A 139 -4.77 7.46 5.19
C SER A 139 -3.55 8.39 5.24
N GLY A 140 -2.46 8.04 4.55
CA GLY A 140 -1.25 8.86 4.43
C GLY A 140 -1.52 10.21 3.77
N GLN A 141 -2.33 10.22 2.70
CA GLN A 141 -2.71 11.44 2.00
C GLN A 141 -3.44 12.44 2.90
N GLN A 142 -4.26 11.96 3.84
CA GLN A 142 -4.92 12.85 4.81
C GLN A 142 -3.89 13.52 5.74
N TYR A 143 -2.88 12.79 6.20
CA TYR A 143 -1.81 13.37 7.04
C TYR A 143 -0.96 14.39 6.27
N ASP A 144 -0.64 14.13 5.00
CA ASP A 144 0.09 15.07 4.16
C ASP A 144 -0.69 16.37 3.94
N SER A 145 -2.03 16.32 3.86
CA SER A 145 -2.86 17.53 3.78
C SER A 145 -2.74 18.42 5.03
N ILE A 146 -2.68 17.81 6.22
CA ILE A 146 -2.48 18.52 7.49
C ILE A 146 -1.06 19.12 7.55
N ALA A 147 -0.06 18.34 7.13
CA ALA A 147 1.32 18.82 7.06
C ALA A 147 1.48 20.00 6.09
N ALA A 148 0.78 19.96 4.94
CA ALA A 148 0.74 21.07 3.99
C ALA A 148 0.15 22.33 4.61
N MET A 149 -0.95 22.22 5.36
CA MET A 149 -1.54 23.35 6.08
C MET A 149 -0.58 23.94 7.13
N ALA A 150 0.10 23.08 7.89
CA ALA A 150 1.11 23.53 8.86
C ALA A 150 2.28 24.26 8.17
N ALA A 151 2.75 23.75 7.03
CA ALA A 151 3.80 24.39 6.24
C ALA A 151 3.37 25.77 5.71
N ILE A 152 2.14 25.92 5.24
CA ILE A 152 1.57 27.21 4.84
C ILE A 152 1.54 28.18 6.04
N ALA A 153 1.12 27.71 7.22
CA ALA A 153 1.09 28.53 8.43
C ALA A 153 2.51 29.02 8.80
N VAL A 154 3.52 28.15 8.75
CA VAL A 154 4.92 28.52 8.96
C VAL A 154 5.40 29.52 7.91
N ALA A 155 5.05 29.31 6.63
CA ALA A 155 5.40 30.23 5.55
C ALA A 155 4.79 31.63 5.75
N ILE A 156 3.54 31.73 6.20
CA ILE A 156 2.88 33.01 6.52
C ILE A 156 3.62 33.73 7.66
N ILE A 157 4.08 33.01 8.68
CA ILE A 157 4.86 33.60 9.78
C ILE A 157 6.23 34.08 9.27
N ALA A 158 6.92 33.27 8.46
CA ALA A 158 8.22 33.61 7.87
C ALA A 158 8.13 34.82 6.91
N ALA A 159 7.02 34.93 6.15
CA ALA A 159 6.78 36.02 5.21
C ALA A 159 6.79 37.41 5.84
N ARG A 160 6.47 37.50 7.15
CA ARG A 160 6.50 38.77 7.88
C ARG A 160 7.90 39.38 7.96
N ASN A 161 8.93 38.55 7.96
CA ASN A 161 10.33 38.97 8.13
C ASN A 161 11.15 38.82 6.85
N ASN A 162 10.84 37.81 6.01
CA ASN A 162 11.58 37.53 4.79
C ASN A 162 10.68 36.81 3.75
N PRO A 163 10.23 37.51 2.69
CA PRO A 163 9.40 36.92 1.64
C PRO A 163 10.08 35.75 0.91
N GLN A 164 11.40 35.80 0.72
CA GLN A 164 12.14 34.70 0.09
C GLN A 164 12.18 33.44 0.98
N ALA A 165 12.23 33.62 2.31
CA ALA A 165 12.16 32.49 3.24
C ALA A 165 10.78 31.81 3.23
N ALA A 166 9.70 32.58 3.02
CA ALA A 166 8.37 32.01 2.85
C ALA A 166 8.25 31.16 1.58
N THR A 167 8.76 31.66 0.45
CA THR A 167 8.81 30.89 -0.80
C THR A 167 9.65 29.61 -0.64
N ALA A 168 10.80 29.70 0.01
CA ALA A 168 11.64 28.53 0.28
C ALA A 168 10.94 27.49 1.17
N ALA A 169 10.18 27.92 2.18
CA ALA A 169 9.40 27.03 3.04
C ALA A 169 8.29 26.30 2.26
N ILE A 170 7.57 26.99 1.37
CA ILE A 170 6.52 26.40 0.54
C ILE A 170 7.11 25.37 -0.42
N VAL A 171 8.18 25.73 -1.16
CA VAL A 171 8.84 24.82 -2.10
C VAL A 171 9.43 23.61 -1.37
N GLY A 172 10.05 23.82 -0.21
CA GLY A 172 10.57 22.73 0.63
C GLY A 172 9.48 21.78 1.10
N ALA A 173 8.33 22.31 1.53
CA ALA A 173 7.18 21.49 1.93
C ALA A 173 6.60 20.70 0.75
N GLN A 174 6.46 21.32 -0.42
CA GLN A 174 6.01 20.64 -1.65
C GLN A 174 6.97 19.53 -2.06
N GLY A 175 8.28 19.79 -2.05
CA GLY A 175 9.30 18.79 -2.34
C GLY A 175 9.27 17.62 -1.35
N GLY A 176 9.09 17.91 -0.05
CA GLY A 176 8.95 16.90 0.99
C GLY A 176 7.73 16.00 0.80
N MET A 177 6.58 16.56 0.42
CA MET A 177 5.37 15.78 0.12
C MET A 177 5.56 14.88 -1.10
N MET A 178 6.13 15.40 -2.20
CA MET A 178 6.45 14.59 -3.38
C MET A 178 7.39 13.44 -3.03
N GLN A 179 8.41 13.71 -2.21
CA GLN A 179 9.36 12.69 -1.77
C GLN A 179 8.67 11.57 -0.97
N ARG A 180 7.78 11.91 -0.02
CA ARG A 180 7.03 10.90 0.75
C ARG A 180 6.16 10.01 -0.13
N GLN A 181 5.50 10.59 -1.13
CA GLN A 181 4.69 9.81 -2.07
C GLN A 181 5.56 8.80 -2.85
N LEU A 182 6.75 9.22 -3.29
CA LEU A 182 7.70 8.33 -3.97
C LEU A 182 8.25 7.25 -3.03
N ASP A 183 8.56 7.60 -1.78
CA ASP A 183 9.07 6.67 -0.79
C ASP A 183 8.01 5.61 -0.44
N PHE A 184 6.74 6.01 -0.28
CA PHE A 184 5.62 5.11 -0.04
C PHE A 184 5.50 4.06 -1.16
N THR A 185 5.49 4.49 -2.43
CA THR A 185 5.44 3.53 -3.55
C THR A 185 6.62 2.55 -3.50
N ARG A 186 7.84 3.02 -3.21
CA ARG A 186 9.03 2.15 -3.19
C ARG A 186 9.09 1.20 -2.01
N GLU A 187 8.57 1.60 -0.87
CA GLU A 187 8.56 0.76 0.34
C GLU A 187 7.64 -0.44 0.16
N HIS A 188 6.56 -0.28 -0.61
CA HIS A 188 5.54 -1.30 -0.80
C HIS A 188 5.79 -2.28 -1.96
N GLU A 189 6.88 -2.11 -2.69
CA GLU A 189 7.31 -2.99 -3.80
C GLU A 189 8.35 -4.05 -3.38
N LYS A 190 8.78 -4.04 -2.11
CA LYS A 190 9.84 -4.92 -1.59
C LYS A 190 9.26 -6.11 -0.83
#